data_AF-A0AAE4Z514-F1
#
_entry.id   AF-A0AAE4Z514-F1
#
_cell.length_a   1.000
_cell.length_b   1.000
_cell.length_c   1.000
_cell.angle_alpha   90.00
_cell.angle_beta   90.00
_cell.angle_gamma   90.00
#
_symmetry.space_group_name_H-M   'P 1'
#
loop_
_entity.id
_entity.type
_entity.pdbx_description
1 polymer ?
#
loop_
_entity_poly.entity_id
_entity_poly.type
_entity_poly.pdbx_seq_one_letter_code
_entity_poly.pdbx_strand_id
1 'polypeptide(L)'
;MTEKLAHISVAQGKERHEVPMLHAGDIGVVAKLKNTHTNDTLAAASSPVVVEPIPFSVPDSSIAVKAASRSDEDKLGEVLPKLHEEEPTFEAGFDAEARQTIIKGLGELHLDVQIER
;
A
#
# COMPACT_ATOMS: atom_id res chain seq x y z
N MET A 1 2.63 18.02 -4.23
CA MET A 1 3.18 17.30 -5.41
C MET A 1 2.11 17.27 -6.49
N THR A 2 2.51 17.13 -7.76
CA THR A 2 1.57 17.08 -8.88
C THR A 2 1.69 15.73 -9.57
N GLU A 3 0.57 15.04 -9.73
CA GLU A 3 0.49 13.77 -10.45
C GLU A 3 -0.10 13.99 -11.85
N LYS A 4 0.31 13.16 -12.81
CA LYS A 4 -0.25 13.16 -14.16
C LYS A 4 -1.07 11.90 -14.36
N LEU A 5 -2.39 12.06 -14.48
CA LEU A 5 -3.29 10.95 -14.74
C LEU A 5 -3.19 10.55 -16.22
N ALA A 6 -2.92 9.28 -16.46
CA ALA A 6 -2.94 8.65 -17.78
C ALA A 6 -3.51 7.23 -17.65
N HIS A 7 -4.09 6.69 -18.72
CA HIS A 7 -4.65 5.33 -18.74
C HIS A 7 -5.68 5.08 -17.63
N ILE A 8 -6.69 5.94 -17.60
CA ILE A 8 -7.84 5.79 -16.71
C ILE A 8 -8.71 4.64 -17.20
N SER A 9 -9.24 3.85 -16.29
CA SER A 9 -10.00 2.66 -16.64
C SER A 9 -11.01 2.30 -15.56
N VAL A 10 -12.01 1.51 -15.92
CA VAL A 10 -12.93 0.87 -14.99
C VAL A 10 -12.66 -0.62 -14.97
N ALA A 11 -12.57 -1.21 -13.78
CA ALA A 11 -12.38 -2.65 -13.61
C ALA A 11 -13.74 -3.36 -13.55
N GLN A 12 -13.92 -4.41 -14.35
CA GLN A 12 -15.09 -5.28 -14.33
C GLN A 12 -14.63 -6.74 -14.25
N GLY A 13 -14.63 -7.29 -13.04
CA GLY A 13 -14.07 -8.61 -12.79
C GLY A 13 -12.57 -8.63 -13.12
N LYS A 14 -12.17 -9.48 -14.08
CA LYS A 14 -10.78 -9.57 -14.55
C LYS A 14 -10.48 -8.62 -15.72
N GLU A 15 -11.50 -7.99 -16.29
CA GLU A 15 -11.35 -7.09 -17.43
C GLU A 15 -11.13 -5.65 -16.97
N ARG A 16 -10.30 -4.92 -17.71
CA ARG A 16 -10.00 -3.52 -17.47
C ARG A 16 -10.32 -2.73 -18.73
N HIS A 17 -11.36 -1.90 -18.67
CA HIS A 17 -11.81 -1.11 -19.80
C HIS A 17 -11.24 0.30 -19.70
N GLU A 18 -10.39 0.69 -20.64
CA GLU A 18 -9.85 2.05 -20.69
C GLU A 18 -10.98 3.04 -21.02
N VAL A 19 -11.05 4.12 -20.25
CA VAL A 19 -12.07 5.18 -20.40
C VAL A 19 -11.39 6.54 -20.49
N PRO A 20 -11.94 7.48 -21.26
CA PRO A 20 -11.34 8.80 -21.40
C PRO A 20 -11.46 9.66 -20.14
N MET A 21 -12.46 9.40 -19.28
CA MET A 21 -12.71 10.14 -18.05
C MET A 21 -13.56 9.34 -17.05
N LEU A 22 -13.55 9.78 -15.79
CA LEU A 22 -14.46 9.35 -14.72
C LEU A 22 -15.27 10.57 -14.24
N HIS A 23 -16.52 10.35 -13.85
CA HIS A 23 -17.41 11.38 -13.32
C HIS A 23 -17.52 11.27 -11.79
N ALA A 24 -18.15 12.28 -11.17
CA ALA A 24 -18.41 12.26 -9.74
C ALA A 24 -19.27 11.04 -9.37
N GLY A 25 -18.78 10.24 -8.41
CA GLY A 25 -19.41 9.00 -7.96
C GLY A 25 -18.85 7.74 -8.62
N ASP A 26 -18.05 7.85 -9.68
CA ASP A 26 -17.42 6.70 -10.32
C ASP A 26 -16.24 6.17 -9.49
N ILE A 27 -16.03 4.85 -9.57
CA ILE A 27 -14.82 4.19 -9.06
C ILE A 27 -14.02 3.70 -10.25
N GLY A 28 -12.75 4.09 -10.32
CA GLY A 28 -11.87 3.68 -11.41
C GLY A 28 -10.43 3.49 -10.96
N VAL A 29 -9.61 3.06 -11.90
CA VAL A 29 -8.21 2.69 -11.69
C VAL A 29 -7.33 3.53 -12.62
N VAL A 30 -6.32 4.17 -12.03
CA VAL A 30 -5.26 4.89 -12.74
C VAL A 30 -3.95 4.20 -12.45
N ALA A 31 -3.16 3.91 -13.49
CA ALA A 31 -1.88 3.22 -13.31
C ALA A 31 -0.72 4.22 -13.25
N LYS A 32 0.38 3.82 -12.60
CA LYS A 32 1.69 4.51 -12.62
C LYS A 32 1.68 5.92 -12.00
N LEU A 33 0.89 6.13 -10.96
CA LEU A 33 1.08 7.30 -10.08
C LEU A 33 2.39 7.13 -9.31
N LYS A 34 3.15 8.22 -9.15
CA LYS A 34 4.52 8.14 -8.61
C LYS A 34 4.57 8.29 -7.10
N ASN A 35 3.76 9.19 -6.56
CA ASN A 35 3.77 9.56 -5.14
C ASN A 35 2.31 9.61 -4.66
N THR A 36 1.58 8.52 -4.85
CA THR A 36 0.19 8.42 -4.41
C THR A 36 -0.02 7.08 -3.75
N HIS A 37 -0.49 7.13 -2.52
CA HIS A 37 -0.68 6.00 -1.64
C HIS A 37 -2.13 5.93 -1.15
N THR A 38 -2.45 4.87 -0.42
CA THR A 38 -3.74 4.72 0.25
C THR A 38 -4.03 5.94 1.13
N ASN A 39 -5.28 6.43 1.12
CA ASN A 39 -5.76 7.68 1.77
C ASN A 39 -5.31 9.02 1.17
N ASP A 40 -4.50 9.06 0.10
CA ASP A 40 -4.19 10.33 -0.55
C ASP A 40 -5.40 10.92 -1.30
N THR A 41 -5.55 12.25 -1.23
CA THR A 41 -6.58 12.98 -1.99
C THR A 41 -5.98 13.60 -3.26
N LEU A 42 -6.47 13.20 -4.43
CA LEU A 42 -6.19 13.87 -5.69
C LEU A 42 -7.23 14.97 -5.95
N ALA A 43 -6.77 16.21 -6.01
CA ALA A 43 -7.62 17.39 -6.25
C ALA A 43 -7.10 18.24 -7.42
N ALA A 44 -7.95 19.10 -7.98
CA ALA A 44 -7.53 20.06 -8.99
C ALA A 44 -6.56 21.08 -8.38
N ALA A 45 -5.48 21.41 -9.10
CA ALA A 45 -4.48 22.37 -8.63
C ALA A 45 -5.07 23.79 -8.36
N SER A 46 -6.15 24.15 -9.05
CA SER A 46 -6.87 25.42 -8.86
C SER A 46 -7.85 25.41 -7.69
N SER A 47 -8.20 24.23 -7.16
CA SER A 47 -9.16 24.06 -6.07
C SER A 47 -8.70 22.88 -5.19
N PRO A 48 -7.68 23.09 -4.35
CA PRO A 48 -7.17 22.05 -3.48
C PRO A 48 -8.23 21.73 -2.41
N VAL A 49 -8.48 20.44 -2.24
CA VAL A 49 -9.32 19.88 -1.17
C VAL A 49 -8.60 18.66 -0.62
N VAL A 50 -8.79 18.40 0.67
CA VAL A 50 -8.31 17.20 1.34
C VAL A 50 -9.53 16.51 1.92
N VAL A 51 -9.72 15.23 1.56
CA VAL A 51 -10.73 14.37 2.17
C VAL A 51 -10.16 13.85 3.49
N GLU A 52 -11.02 13.73 4.50
CA GLU A 52 -10.62 13.15 5.79
C GLU A 52 -10.12 11.71 5.58
N PRO A 53 -8.89 11.38 6.01
CA PRO A 53 -8.33 10.04 5.86
C PRO A 53 -9.17 9.00 6.60
N ILE A 54 -9.26 7.80 6.04
CA ILE A 54 -9.89 6.67 6.73
C ILE A 54 -8.99 6.24 7.89
N PRO A 55 -9.48 6.20 9.15
CA PRO A 55 -8.70 5.70 10.26
C PRO A 55 -8.53 4.18 10.13
N PHE A 56 -7.29 3.73 10.09
CA PHE A 56 -6.94 2.32 10.08
C PHE A 56 -6.78 1.79 11.51
N SER A 57 -7.15 0.53 11.73
CA SER A 57 -6.94 -0.16 13.01
C SER A 57 -5.47 -0.48 13.23
N VAL A 58 -5.05 -0.49 14.50
CA VAL A 58 -3.69 -0.90 14.88
C VAL A 58 -3.53 -2.41 14.66
N PRO A 59 -2.39 -2.88 14.13
CA PRO A 59 -2.07 -4.31 14.04
C PRO A 59 -2.10 -5.00 15.41
N ASP A 60 -2.69 -6.18 15.50
CA ASP A 60 -2.83 -6.95 16.77
C ASP A 60 -2.15 -8.33 16.72
N SER A 61 -1.52 -8.68 15.59
CA SER A 61 -0.75 -9.92 15.45
C SER A 61 0.64 -9.60 14.94
N SER A 62 1.65 -10.28 15.48
CA SER A 62 3.05 -10.07 15.13
C SER A 62 3.79 -11.38 14.96
N ILE A 63 4.67 -11.45 13.96
CA ILE A 63 5.58 -12.57 13.75
C ILE A 63 7.00 -12.08 13.52
N ALA A 64 7.97 -12.88 13.95
CA ALA A 64 9.37 -12.65 13.61
C ALA A 64 9.70 -13.26 12.25
N VAL A 65 10.37 -12.50 11.41
CA VAL A 65 10.88 -12.94 10.10
C VAL A 65 12.39 -12.92 10.09
N LYS A 66 12.97 -13.85 9.33
CA LYS A 66 14.41 -13.98 9.17
C LYS A 66 14.74 -14.30 7.72
N ALA A 67 15.67 -13.54 7.14
CA ALA A 67 16.17 -13.84 5.82
C ALA A 67 16.94 -15.17 5.80
N ALA A 68 16.77 -15.93 4.73
CA ALA A 68 17.54 -17.16 4.51
C ALA A 68 19.01 -16.87 4.18
N SER A 69 19.29 -15.71 3.58
CA SER A 69 20.62 -15.28 3.18
C SER A 69 20.81 -13.78 3.39
N ARG A 70 22.06 -13.31 3.41
CA ARG A 70 22.36 -11.88 3.53
C ARG A 70 21.80 -11.06 2.36
N SER A 71 21.80 -11.62 1.16
CA SER A 71 21.19 -10.97 0.00
C SER A 71 19.67 -10.86 0.11
N ASP A 72 19.02 -11.74 0.87
CA ASP A 72 17.57 -11.64 1.10
C ASP A 72 17.25 -10.64 2.22
N GLU A 73 18.18 -10.41 3.16
CA GLU A 73 18.06 -9.35 4.17
C GLU A 73 18.01 -7.96 3.51
N ASP A 74 18.88 -7.71 2.54
CA ASP A 74 18.88 -6.45 1.78
C ASP A 74 17.54 -6.26 1.03
N LYS A 75 16.99 -7.33 0.45
CA LYS A 75 15.68 -7.30 -0.21
C LYS A 75 14.53 -7.04 0.76
N LEU A 76 14.56 -7.64 1.95
CA LEU A 76 13.54 -7.38 2.98
C LEU A 76 13.53 -5.90 3.38
N GLY A 77 14.71 -5.28 3.50
CA GLY A 77 14.84 -3.84 3.75
C GLY A 77 14.20 -2.97 2.67
N GLU A 78 14.14 -3.43 1.43
CA GLU A 78 13.50 -2.70 0.32
C GLU A 78 11.99 -2.97 0.16
N VAL A 79 11.54 -4.18 0.49
CA VAL A 79 10.16 -4.62 0.24
C VAL A 79 9.22 -4.25 1.39
N LEU A 80 9.66 -4.43 2.64
CA LEU A 80 8.80 -4.19 3.81
C LEU A 80 8.27 -2.75 3.90
N PRO A 81 9.06 -1.70 3.60
CA PRO A 81 8.53 -0.33 3.58
C PRO A 81 7.48 -0.12 2.47
N LYS A 82 7.65 -0.77 1.31
CA LYS A 82 6.69 -0.67 0.20
C LYS A 82 5.35 -1.30 0.54
N LEU A 83 5.35 -2.43 1.26
CA LEU A 83 4.11 -3.05 1.74
C LEU A 83 3.35 -2.12 2.68
N HIS A 84 4.05 -1.44 3.60
CA HIS A 84 3.42 -0.45 4.49
C HIS A 84 2.84 0.75 3.71
N GLU A 85 3.54 1.23 2.67
CA GLU A 85 3.07 2.31 1.81
C GLU A 85 1.82 1.94 1.01
N GLU A 86 1.68 0.68 0.59
CA GLU A 86 0.50 0.18 -0.10
C GLU A 86 -0.67 -0.07 0.87
N GLU A 87 -0.37 -0.59 2.06
CA GLU A 87 -1.35 -1.05 3.04
C GLU A 87 -0.97 -0.60 4.47
N PRO A 88 -1.59 0.49 4.98
CA PRO A 88 -1.18 1.10 6.24
C PRO A 88 -1.38 0.24 7.51
N THR A 89 -2.13 -0.87 7.41
CA THR A 89 -2.33 -1.82 8.52
C THR A 89 -1.26 -2.92 8.59
N PHE A 90 -0.24 -2.85 7.74
CA PHE A 90 0.96 -3.66 7.82
C PHE A 90 2.11 -2.83 8.38
N GLU A 91 2.73 -3.28 9.48
CA GLU A 91 3.91 -2.63 10.04
C GLU A 91 5.11 -3.58 10.02
N ALA A 92 6.30 -3.05 9.80
CA ALA A 92 7.53 -3.83 9.88
C ALA A 92 8.65 -3.01 10.53
N GLY A 93 9.48 -3.67 11.34
CA GLY A 93 10.60 -3.01 12.00
C GLY A 93 11.56 -3.98 12.66
N PHE A 94 12.79 -3.53 12.92
CA PHE A 94 13.78 -4.31 13.65
C PHE A 94 13.58 -4.14 15.16
N ASP A 95 13.39 -5.26 15.86
CA ASP A 95 13.38 -5.31 17.31
C ASP A 95 14.80 -5.57 17.84
N ALA A 96 15.33 -4.59 18.57
CA ALA A 96 16.69 -4.63 19.09
C ALA A 96 16.88 -5.61 20.26
N GLU A 97 15.81 -5.90 21.02
CA GLU A 97 15.86 -6.83 22.16
C GLU A 97 15.85 -8.28 21.66
N ALA A 98 14.94 -8.60 20.74
CA ALA A 98 14.85 -9.90 20.08
C ALA A 98 15.95 -10.12 19.03
N ARG A 99 16.58 -9.03 18.54
CA ARG A 99 17.52 -9.02 17.41
C ARG A 99 16.94 -9.63 16.14
N GLN A 100 15.68 -9.30 15.88
CA GLN A 100 14.90 -9.87 14.78
C GLN A 100 14.06 -8.79 14.12
N THR A 101 13.78 -8.98 12.83
CA THR A 101 12.79 -8.16 12.14
C THR A 101 11.40 -8.72 12.47
N ILE A 102 10.52 -7.85 12.95
CA ILE A 102 9.15 -8.17 13.30
C ILE A 102 8.22 -7.52 12.27
N ILE A 103 7.29 -8.31 11.74
CA ILE A 103 6.16 -7.80 10.96
C ILE A 103 4.88 -7.91 11.77
N LYS A 104 3.96 -6.98 11.59
CA LYS A 104 2.67 -6.93 12.27
C LYS A 104 1.55 -6.70 11.28
N GLY A 105 0.40 -7.30 11.57
CA GLY A 105 -0.81 -7.14 10.78
C GLY A 105 -2.07 -7.30 11.63
N LEU A 106 -3.23 -7.19 10.99
CA LEU A 106 -4.54 -7.32 11.65
C LEU A 106 -4.87 -8.74 12.16
N GLY A 107 -4.14 -9.76 11.70
CA GLY A 107 -4.36 -11.15 12.09
C GLY A 107 -3.43 -12.12 11.35
N GLU A 108 -3.47 -13.40 11.72
CA GLU A 108 -2.63 -14.45 11.11
C GLU A 108 -2.85 -14.56 9.60
N LEU A 109 -4.10 -14.70 9.15
CA LEU A 109 -4.42 -14.79 7.72
C LEU A 109 -3.93 -13.57 6.93
N HIS A 110 -4.01 -12.38 7.55
CA HIS A 110 -3.53 -11.16 6.92
C HIS A 110 -2.02 -11.23 6.68
N LEU A 111 -1.27 -11.63 7.72
CA LEU A 111 0.17 -11.81 7.63
C LEU A 111 0.55 -12.89 6.61
N ASP A 112 -0.17 -14.01 6.57
CA ASP A 112 0.10 -15.09 5.60
C ASP A 112 0.00 -14.59 4.15
N VAL A 113 -1.05 -13.82 3.82
CA VAL A 113 -1.23 -13.25 2.48
C VAL A 113 -0.13 -12.24 2.14
N GLN A 114 0.31 -11.44 3.11
CA GLN A 114 1.38 -10.47 2.89
C GLN A 114 2.75 -11.14 2.69
N ILE A 115 2.98 -12.31 3.30
CA ILE A 115 4.23 -13.08 3.14
C ILE A 115 4.26 -13.86 1.82
N GLU A 116 3.11 -14.29 1.31
CA GLU A 116 3.02 -15.02 0.03
C GLU A 116 3.29 -14.13 -1.19
N ARG A 117 3.06 -12.82 -1.06
CA ARG A 117 3.29 -11.81 -2.12
C ARG A 117 4.77 -11.61 -2.45
#